data_AF-A0A378G1S1-F1
#
_entry.id   AF-A0A378G1S1-F1
#
_cell.length_a   1.000
_cell.length_b   1.000
_cell.length_c   1.000
_cell.angle_alpha   90.00
_cell.angle_beta   90.00
_cell.angle_gamma   90.00
#
_symmetry.space_group_name_H-M   'P 1'
#
loop_
_entity.id
_entity.type
_entity.pdbx_description
1 polymer ?
#
loop_
_entity_poly.entity_id
_entity_poly.type
_entity_poly.pdbx_seq_one_letter_code
_entity_poly.pdbx_strand_id
1 'polypeptide(L)'
;MASGLPNKEKVRIRQLYAEGKVDRMALLESEAASYHAPGTCTFYGTANTNQMVVEFMGMQLPGSSFVHPDAPLREALTAAAARQVTRMTGNGNEWMPLGKMFDEKVVVNGIVALLATGGSTNHTMHLVAMGPRGGNYH
;
A
#
# COMPACT_ATOMS: atom_id res chain seq x y z
N MET A 1 -1.86 -6.99 8.29
CA MET A 1 -1.82 -7.38 9.71
C MET A 1 -2.65 -6.43 10.54
N ALA A 2 -3.35 -6.94 11.55
CA ALA A 2 -3.89 -6.11 12.61
C ALA A 2 -2.75 -5.49 13.44
N SER A 3 -3.07 -4.51 14.30
CA SER A 3 -2.08 -3.87 15.17
C SER A 3 -1.43 -4.88 16.12
N GLY A 4 -0.11 -5.01 16.04
CA GLY A 4 0.72 -5.79 16.97
C GLY A 4 1.61 -4.89 17.82
N LEU A 5 2.83 -5.36 18.12
CA LEU A 5 3.81 -4.54 18.85
C LEU A 5 4.10 -3.23 18.08
N PRO A 6 3.95 -2.05 18.70
CA PRO A 6 4.17 -0.77 18.03
C PRO A 6 5.59 -0.63 17.50
N ASN A 7 5.77 -0.02 16.33
CA ASN A 7 7.08 0.13 15.70
C ASN A 7 8.10 0.88 16.59
N LYS A 8 7.65 1.83 17.42
CA LYS A 8 8.51 2.53 18.39
C LYS A 8 9.13 1.57 19.40
N GLU A 9 8.33 0.62 19.89
CA GLU A 9 8.77 -0.38 20.86
C GLU A 9 9.75 -1.37 20.23
N LYS A 10 9.49 -1.77 18.98
CA LYS A 10 10.41 -2.58 18.20
C LYS A 10 11.77 -1.92 18.04
N VAL A 11 11.80 -0.63 17.68
CA VAL A 11 13.04 0.15 17.55
C VAL A 11 13.77 0.25 18.89
N ARG A 12 13.04 0.50 19.98
CA ARG A 12 13.60 0.56 21.34
C ARG A 12 14.31 -0.75 21.71
N ILE A 13 13.67 -1.90 21.48
CA ILE A 13 14.25 -3.22 21.81
C ILE A 13 15.49 -3.51 20.95
N ARG A 14 15.48 -3.14 19.66
CA ARG A 14 16.67 -3.24 18.79
C ARG A 14 17.84 -2.38 19.28
N GLN A 15 17.57 -1.17 19.75
CA GLN A 15 18.60 -0.29 20.33
C GLN A 15 19.19 -0.90 21.60
N LEU A 16 18.33 -1.38 22.52
CA LEU A 16 18.77 -2.03 23.74
C LEU A 16 19.60 -3.29 23.46
N TYR A 17 19.25 -4.06 22.43
CA TYR A 17 20.02 -5.24 22.04
C TYR A 17 21.40 -4.86 21.51
N ALA A 18 21.48 -3.82 20.66
CA ALA A 18 22.75 -3.29 20.16
C ALA A 18 23.64 -2.73 21.28
N GLU A 19 23.03 -2.20 22.35
CA GLU A 19 23.72 -1.75 23.57
C GLU A 19 24.08 -2.91 24.53
N GLY A 20 23.71 -4.16 24.22
CA GLY A 20 23.92 -5.32 25.09
C GLY A 20 23.04 -5.34 26.35
N LYS A 21 22.00 -4.51 26.42
CA LYS A 21 21.09 -4.37 27.57
C LYS A 21 19.93 -5.36 27.58
N VAL A 22 19.65 -6.01 26.45
CA VAL A 22 18.68 -7.11 26.34
C VAL A 22 19.32 -8.26 25.57
N ASP A 23 18.83 -9.47 25.82
CA ASP A 23 19.33 -10.67 25.18
C ASP A 23 18.69 -10.93 23.81
N ARG A 24 19.20 -11.96 23.14
CA ARG A 24 18.70 -12.37 21.82
C ARG A 24 17.26 -12.86 21.87
N MET A 25 16.82 -13.41 23.00
CA MET A 25 15.44 -13.89 23.17
C MET A 25 14.46 -12.72 23.19
N ALA A 26 14.75 -11.66 23.93
CA ALA A 26 13.93 -10.45 23.94
C ALA A 26 13.83 -9.79 22.56
N LEU A 27 14.93 -9.79 21.79
CA LEU A 27 14.90 -9.32 20.40
C LEU A 27 13.97 -10.19 19.53
N LEU A 28 14.11 -11.52 19.62
CA LEU A 28 13.29 -12.46 18.85
C LEU A 28 11.80 -12.33 19.17
N GLU A 29 11.45 -12.23 20.45
CA GLU A 29 10.09 -12.03 20.94
C GLU A 29 9.46 -10.76 20.34
N SER A 30 10.21 -9.66 20.35
CA SER A 30 9.79 -8.39 19.76
C SER A 30 9.56 -8.47 18.25
N GLU A 31 10.43 -9.16 17.52
CA GLU A 31 10.28 -9.40 16.08
C GLU A 31 9.05 -10.27 15.80
N ALA A 32 8.86 -11.36 16.53
CA ALA A 32 7.72 -12.27 16.37
C ALA A 32 6.38 -11.56 16.66
N ALA A 33 6.31 -10.78 17.73
CA ALA A 33 5.13 -9.98 18.06
C ALA A 33 4.83 -8.89 17.02
N SER A 34 5.86 -8.40 16.32
CA SER A 34 5.71 -7.41 15.25
C SER A 34 5.18 -8.02 13.94
N TYR A 35 5.48 -9.29 13.66
CA TYR A 35 5.11 -10.02 12.44
C TYR A 35 4.20 -11.21 12.73
N HIS A 36 3.06 -10.93 13.37
CA HIS A 36 2.20 -11.95 13.98
C HIS A 36 1.04 -12.43 13.09
N ALA A 37 0.86 -11.88 11.89
CA ALA A 37 -0.26 -12.22 11.01
C ALA A 37 0.06 -11.96 9.52
N PRO A 38 -0.79 -12.36 8.57
CA PRO A 38 -0.67 -11.95 7.18
C PRO A 38 -0.95 -10.45 6.93
N GLY A 39 -0.33 -9.91 5.88
CA GLY A 39 -0.58 -8.56 5.35
C GLY A 39 0.61 -7.60 5.50
N THR A 40 0.38 -6.32 5.24
CA THR A 40 1.44 -5.29 5.25
C THR A 40 1.81 -4.82 6.66
N CYS A 41 2.90 -4.04 6.74
CA CYS A 41 3.32 -3.35 7.97
C CYS A 41 2.14 -2.62 8.62
N THR A 42 2.14 -2.54 9.96
CA THR A 42 1.09 -1.84 10.73
C THR A 42 1.28 -0.32 10.77
N PHE A 43 2.48 0.17 10.48
CA PHE A 43 2.78 1.60 10.38
C PHE A 43 2.64 2.11 8.94
N TYR A 44 2.51 3.43 8.78
CA TYR A 44 2.40 4.07 7.47
C TYR A 44 3.75 4.16 6.74
N GLY A 45 4.25 2.99 6.32
CA GLY A 45 5.46 2.86 5.48
C GLY A 45 5.13 2.63 4.00
N THR A 46 6.13 2.30 3.19
CA THR A 46 6.02 2.21 1.73
C THR A 46 4.82 1.39 1.24
N ALA A 47 4.54 0.22 1.82
CA ALA A 47 3.41 -0.62 1.38
C ALA A 47 2.04 0.04 1.64
N ASN A 48 1.87 0.72 2.77
CA ASN A 48 0.61 1.39 3.11
C ASN A 48 0.47 2.73 2.38
N THR A 49 1.58 3.45 2.17
CA THR A 49 1.63 4.60 1.26
C THR A 49 1.21 4.19 -0.14
N ASN A 50 1.70 3.06 -0.65
CA ASN A 50 1.37 2.60 -2.00
C ASN A 50 -0.12 2.30 -2.16
N GLN A 51 -0.72 1.59 -1.20
CA GLN A 51 -2.15 1.30 -1.24
C GLN A 51 -2.95 2.61 -1.33
N MET A 52 -2.67 3.57 -0.45
CA MET A 52 -3.37 4.86 -0.42
C MET A 52 -3.15 5.67 -1.71
N VAL A 53 -1.90 5.78 -2.19
CA VAL A 53 -1.57 6.52 -3.41
C VAL A 53 -2.29 5.95 -4.62
N VAL A 54 -2.30 4.62 -4.79
CA VAL A 54 -2.98 3.94 -5.91
C VAL A 54 -4.49 4.12 -5.84
N GLU A 55 -5.08 4.25 -4.64
CA GLU A 55 -6.50 4.60 -4.47
C GLU A 55 -6.82 5.99 -4.99
N PHE A 56 -6.02 6.99 -4.61
CA PHE A 56 -6.20 8.38 -5.05
C PHE A 56 -5.91 8.57 -6.54
N MET A 57 -5.06 7.71 -7.10
CA MET A 57 -4.84 7.63 -8.55
C MET A 57 -6.03 6.98 -9.29
N GLY A 58 -7.04 6.45 -8.59
CA GLY A 58 -8.20 5.79 -9.19
C GLY A 58 -7.92 4.38 -9.72
N MET A 59 -6.79 3.78 -9.32
CA MET A 59 -6.28 2.52 -9.88
C MET A 59 -6.68 1.29 -9.05
N GLN A 60 -7.43 1.50 -7.96
CA GLN A 60 -8.08 0.44 -7.18
C GLN A 60 -9.43 0.94 -6.65
N LEU A 61 -10.24 0.03 -6.09
CA LEU A 61 -11.54 0.40 -5.56
C LEU A 61 -11.42 1.38 -4.38
N PRO A 62 -12.26 2.43 -4.32
CA PRO A 62 -12.33 3.31 -3.17
C PRO A 62 -12.64 2.55 -1.88
N GLY A 63 -11.97 2.92 -0.78
CA GLY A 63 -12.08 2.31 0.53
C GLY A 63 -11.36 0.97 0.69
N SER A 64 -10.57 0.52 -0.29
CA SER A 64 -9.94 -0.81 -0.24
C SER A 64 -8.56 -0.85 0.42
N SER A 65 -7.84 0.29 0.50
CA SER A 65 -6.42 0.35 0.91
C SER A 65 -6.09 -0.27 2.26
N PHE A 66 -7.00 -0.21 3.23
CA PHE A 66 -6.69 -0.58 4.62
C PHE A 66 -7.58 -1.69 5.15
N VAL A 67 -8.28 -2.39 4.26
CA VAL A 67 -9.03 -3.59 4.63
C VAL A 67 -8.06 -4.75 4.82
N HIS A 68 -8.03 -5.28 6.05
CA HIS A 68 -7.16 -6.40 6.42
C HIS A 68 -7.46 -7.66 5.58
N PRO A 69 -6.46 -8.51 5.31
CA PRO A 69 -6.63 -9.71 4.50
C PRO A 69 -7.75 -10.64 4.98
N ASP A 70 -7.88 -10.81 6.29
CA ASP A 70 -8.83 -11.75 6.91
C ASP A 70 -10.21 -11.12 7.19
N ALA A 71 -10.40 -9.84 6.85
CA ALA A 71 -11.69 -9.19 7.03
C ALA A 71 -12.70 -9.73 6.00
N PRO A 72 -13.95 -10.05 6.38
CA PRO A 72 -14.97 -10.51 5.42
C PRO A 72 -15.19 -9.56 4.24
N LEU A 73 -14.99 -8.26 4.47
CA LEU A 73 -15.07 -7.23 3.43
C LEU A 73 -14.02 -7.42 2.32
N ARG A 74 -12.88 -8.06 2.60
CA ARG A 74 -11.81 -8.29 1.63
C ARG A 74 -12.29 -9.11 0.44
N GLU A 75 -13.01 -10.20 0.70
CA GLU A 75 -13.55 -11.06 -0.34
C GLU A 75 -14.55 -10.31 -1.23
N ALA A 76 -15.45 -9.53 -0.60
CA ALA A 76 -16.41 -8.69 -1.32
C ALA A 76 -15.73 -7.64 -2.21
N LEU A 77 -14.66 -7.01 -1.72
CA LEU A 77 -13.86 -6.05 -2.50
C LEU A 77 -13.12 -6.74 -3.65
N THR A 78 -12.54 -7.92 -3.44
CA THR A 78 -11.91 -8.70 -4.51
C THR A 78 -12.91 -9.07 -5.60
N ALA A 79 -14.11 -9.53 -5.23
CA ALA A 79 -15.16 -9.84 -6.19
C ALA A 79 -15.65 -8.58 -6.93
N ALA A 80 -15.77 -7.44 -6.23
CA ALA A 80 -16.12 -6.17 -6.86
C ALA A 80 -15.05 -5.68 -7.84
N ALA A 81 -13.76 -5.83 -7.52
CA ALA A 81 -12.66 -5.44 -8.39
C ALA A 81 -12.61 -6.32 -9.65
N ALA A 82 -12.85 -7.63 -9.50
CA ALA A 82 -12.98 -8.55 -10.62
C ALA A 82 -14.12 -8.15 -11.57
N ARG A 83 -15.29 -7.81 -11.02
CA ARG A 83 -16.39 -7.28 -11.85
C ARG A 83 -16.03 -5.97 -12.53
N GLN A 84 -15.37 -5.06 -11.80
CA GLN A 84 -14.95 -3.76 -12.33
C GLN A 84 -14.05 -3.91 -13.55
N VAL A 85 -12.99 -4.72 -13.46
CA VAL A 85 -12.04 -4.89 -14.56
C VAL A 85 -12.72 -5.53 -15.78
N THR A 86 -13.66 -6.46 -15.60
CA THR A 86 -14.40 -7.05 -16.73
C THR A 86 -15.25 -6.02 -17.49
N ARG A 87 -15.89 -5.08 -16.80
CA ARG A 87 -16.66 -3.99 -17.45
C ARG A 87 -15.78 -3.06 -18.29
N MET A 88 -14.52 -2.91 -17.88
CA MET A 88 -13.54 -2.02 -18.51
C MET A 88 -12.83 -2.61 -19.73
N THR A 89 -13.00 -3.91 -19.99
CA THR A 89 -12.41 -4.58 -21.16
C THR A 89 -13.15 -4.24 -22.46
N GLY A 90 -12.57 -4.59 -23.62
CA GLY A 90 -13.20 -4.36 -24.93
C GLY A 90 -14.51 -5.13 -25.16
N ASN A 91 -14.77 -6.16 -24.35
CA ASN A 91 -16.04 -6.91 -24.37
C ASN A 91 -17.06 -6.35 -23.37
N GLY A 92 -16.68 -5.36 -22.57
CA GLY A 92 -17.54 -4.72 -21.58
C GLY A 92 -18.20 -3.44 -22.10
N ASN A 93 -19.02 -2.84 -21.26
CA ASN A 93 -19.80 -1.64 -21.61
C ASN A 93 -19.09 -0.33 -21.26
N GLU A 94 -17.94 -0.37 -20.59
CA GLU A 94 -17.22 0.80 -20.07
C GLU A 94 -15.74 0.75 -20.48
N TRP A 95 -15.45 0.57 -21.78
CA TRP A 95 -14.07 0.37 -22.25
C TRP A 95 -13.12 1.48 -21.77
N MET A 96 -12.21 1.09 -20.87
CA MET A 96 -11.28 2.00 -20.21
C MET A 96 -9.98 1.24 -19.93
N PRO A 97 -9.09 1.10 -20.93
CA PRO A 97 -7.79 0.46 -20.73
C PRO A 97 -6.91 1.35 -19.84
N LEU A 98 -5.94 0.74 -19.16
CA LEU A 98 -5.05 1.44 -18.24
C LEU A 98 -4.34 2.65 -18.90
N GLY A 99 -3.93 2.52 -20.17
CA GLY A 99 -3.29 3.60 -20.92
C GLY A 99 -4.17 4.82 -21.21
N LYS A 100 -5.51 4.70 -21.09
CA LYS A 100 -6.43 5.83 -21.16
C LYS A 100 -6.76 6.41 -19.79
N MET A 101 -6.69 5.57 -18.77
CA MET A 101 -6.97 5.99 -17.39
C MET A 101 -5.76 6.73 -16.78
N PHE A 102 -4.55 6.32 -17.13
CA PHE A 102 -3.32 6.84 -16.51
C PHE A 102 -2.78 8.04 -17.30
N ASP A 103 -3.05 9.25 -16.81
CA ASP A 103 -2.54 10.50 -17.37
C ASP A 103 -1.74 11.31 -16.33
N GLU A 104 -1.26 12.50 -16.72
CA GLU A 104 -0.52 13.39 -15.83
C GLU A 104 -1.34 13.83 -14.61
N LYS A 105 -2.66 13.98 -14.74
CA LYS A 105 -3.54 14.40 -13.64
C LYS A 105 -3.66 13.29 -12.60
N VAL A 106 -3.73 12.04 -13.05
CA VAL A 106 -3.68 10.88 -12.15
C VAL A 106 -2.37 10.84 -11.38
N VAL A 107 -1.23 11.10 -12.03
CA VAL A 107 0.06 11.18 -11.32
C VAL A 107 0.05 12.32 -10.30
N VAL A 108 -0.49 13.49 -10.64
CA VAL A 108 -0.65 14.62 -9.71
C VAL A 108 -1.51 14.24 -8.51
N ASN A 109 -2.62 13.53 -8.70
CA ASN A 109 -3.44 13.04 -7.60
C ASN A 109 -2.63 12.12 -6.67
N GLY A 110 -1.80 11.25 -7.23
CA GLY A 110 -0.88 10.40 -6.45
C GLY A 110 0.12 11.21 -5.63
N ILE A 111 0.68 12.29 -6.18
CA ILE A 111 1.60 13.20 -5.48
C ILE A 111 0.87 13.94 -4.35
N VAL A 112 -0.31 14.49 -4.63
CA VAL A 112 -1.14 15.18 -3.62
C VAL A 112 -1.43 14.25 -2.45
N ALA A 113 -1.82 13.01 -2.74
CA ALA A 113 -2.11 12.01 -1.72
C ALA A 113 -0.85 11.63 -0.90
N LEU A 114 0.29 11.45 -1.57
CA LEU A 114 1.58 11.19 -0.91
C LEU A 114 1.93 12.31 0.09
N LEU A 115 1.83 13.56 -0.34
CA LEU A 115 2.16 14.74 0.47
C LEU A 115 1.16 14.94 1.60
N ALA A 116 -0.14 14.82 1.33
CA ALA A 116 -1.21 15.03 2.30
C ALA A 116 -1.17 14.01 3.45
N THR A 117 -0.69 12.80 3.17
CA THR A 117 -0.63 11.72 4.16
C THR A 117 0.73 11.55 4.84
N GLY A 118 1.75 12.32 4.43
CA GLY A 118 3.12 12.16 4.93
C GLY A 118 3.70 10.77 4.60
N GLY A 119 3.43 10.27 3.40
CA GLY A 119 3.82 8.92 3.00
C GLY A 119 5.33 8.74 2.79
N SER A 120 5.73 7.51 2.52
CA SER A 120 7.13 7.11 2.39
C SER A 120 7.85 7.87 1.27
N THR A 121 9.06 8.35 1.55
CA THR A 121 9.96 8.98 0.57
C THR A 121 10.35 8.05 -0.60
N ASN A 122 10.24 6.74 -0.42
CA ASN A 122 10.44 5.77 -1.51
C ASN A 122 9.46 5.99 -2.68
N HIS A 123 8.29 6.58 -2.43
CA HIS A 123 7.32 6.87 -3.48
C HIS A 123 7.79 7.91 -4.49
N THR A 124 8.78 8.73 -4.15
CA THR A 124 9.44 9.59 -5.14
C THR A 124 10.05 8.76 -6.27
N MET A 125 10.72 7.64 -5.95
CA MET A 125 11.27 6.74 -6.97
C MET A 125 10.18 5.95 -7.70
N HIS A 126 9.16 5.47 -6.98
CA HIS A 126 8.08 4.71 -7.59
C HIS A 126 7.24 5.54 -8.57
N LEU A 127 6.91 6.80 -8.23
CA LEU A 127 6.15 7.70 -9.11
C LEU A 127 6.92 8.02 -10.40
N VAL A 128 8.23 8.29 -10.29
CA VAL A 128 9.10 8.49 -11.46
C VAL A 128 9.15 7.23 -12.33
N ALA A 129 9.18 6.04 -11.74
CA ALA A 129 9.17 4.79 -12.50
C ALA A 129 7.81 4.50 -13.20
N MET A 130 6.70 5.04 -12.68
CA MET A 130 5.37 4.87 -13.26
C MET A 130 5.09 5.84 -14.41
N GLY A 131 5.56 7.10 -14.32
CA GLY A 131 5.30 8.15 -15.31
C GLY A 131 5.60 7.78 -16.78
N PRO A 132 6.80 7.23 -17.11
CA PRO A 132 7.17 6.87 -18.48
C PRO A 132 6.32 5.75 -19.12
N ARG A 133 5.54 5.00 -18.33
CA ARG A 133 4.73 3.88 -18.81
C ARG A 133 3.27 4.25 -19.10
N GLY A 134 2.84 5.43 -18.66
CA GLY A 134 1.48 5.94 -18.91
C GLY A 134 1.36 6.81 -20.17
N GLY A 135 2.41 7.55 -20.51
CA GLY A 135 2.41 8.47 -21.64
C GLY A 135 3.16 7.92 -22.84
N ASN A 136 2.55 7.04 -23.63
CA ASN A 136 2.91 6.77 -25.04
C ASN A 136 1.75 5.99 -25.71
N TYR A 137 0.62 6.67 -25.90
CA TYR A 137 -0.42 6.26 -26.86
C TYR A 137 -0.78 7.47 -27.72
N HIS A 138 0.18 7.90 -28.54
CA HIS A 138 -0.09 8.60 -29.79
C HIS A 138 0.18 7.61 -30.93
#